data_AF-A0A536RPX3-F1
#
_entry.id   AF-A0A536RPX3-F1
#
_cell.length_a   1.000
_cell.length_b   1.000
_cell.length_c   1.000
_cell.angle_alpha   90.00
_cell.angle_beta   90.00
_cell.angle_gamma   90.00
#
_symmetry.space_group_name_H-M   'P 1'
#
loop_
_entity.id
_entity.type
_entity.pdbx_description
1 polymer ?
#
loop_
_entity_poly.entity_id
_entity_poly.type
_entity_poly.pdbx_seq_one_letter_code
_entity_poly.pdbx_strand_id
1 'polypeptide(L)'
;MWRENGDEWTEVNWKTGTLFVPPGRWWHQHFNTGSDPARYLAIRWGGNKWKLAEYLDNQGVDKDVTEGGNQIEYEDQDPQIHRTYLERCAQNGVKVRMDEFPVRV
;
A
#
# COMPACT_ATOMS: atom_id res chain seq x y z
N MET A 1 -1.21 7.27 3.17
CA MET A 1 -2.59 7.15 2.63
C MET A 1 -3.06 8.50 2.16
N TRP A 2 -3.88 8.56 1.12
CA TRP A 2 -4.37 9.81 0.56
C TRP A 2 -5.75 9.60 -0.09
N ARG A 3 -6.48 10.71 -0.29
CA ARG A 3 -7.75 10.68 -1.02
C ARG A 3 -7.48 10.49 -2.51
N GLU A 4 -8.45 9.92 -3.21
CA GLU A 4 -8.48 10.02 -4.68
C GLU A 4 -8.49 11.50 -5.08
N ASN A 5 -7.58 11.90 -5.99
CA ASN A 5 -7.33 13.29 -6.38
C ASN A 5 -6.92 14.22 -5.23
N GLY A 6 -6.36 13.68 -4.14
CA GLY A 6 -5.79 14.47 -3.05
C GLY A 6 -4.29 14.69 -3.23
N ASP A 7 -3.83 15.89 -2.91
CA ASP A 7 -2.42 16.28 -3.03
C ASP A 7 -1.61 15.99 -1.75
N GLU A 8 -2.29 15.62 -0.67
CA GLU A 8 -1.66 15.36 0.63
C GLU A 8 -1.79 13.89 1.03
N TRP A 9 -0.64 13.29 1.36
CA TRP A 9 -0.60 11.98 1.98
C TRP A 9 -0.31 12.07 3.48
N THR A 10 -1.00 11.23 4.24
CA THR A 10 -0.80 11.06 5.68
C THR A 10 -0.05 9.76 5.95
N GLU A 11 0.98 9.83 6.79
CA GLU A 11 1.65 8.66 7.33
C GLU A 11 0.96 8.17 8.59
N VAL A 12 0.87 6.84 8.75
CA VAL A 12 0.39 6.21 9.98
C VAL A 12 1.47 5.25 10.47
N ASN A 13 2.15 5.62 11.56
CA ASN A 13 3.10 4.73 12.22
C ASN A 13 2.33 3.58 12.89
N TRP A 14 2.85 2.36 12.73
CA TRP A 14 2.23 1.15 13.27
C TRP A 14 3.28 0.25 13.91
N LYS A 15 2.82 -0.63 14.81
CA LYS A 15 3.64 -1.65 15.47
C LYS A 15 2.80 -2.90 15.71
N THR A 16 3.41 -3.96 16.25
CA THR A 16 2.69 -5.16 16.67
C THR A 16 1.48 -4.80 17.55
N GLY A 17 0.30 -5.30 17.17
CA GLY A 17 -0.96 -5.04 17.85
C GLY A 17 -1.71 -3.80 17.36
N THR A 18 -1.16 -3.02 16.43
CA THR A 18 -1.91 -1.92 15.79
C THR A 18 -3.05 -2.48 14.94
N LEU A 19 -4.27 -2.04 15.21
CA LEU A 19 -5.41 -2.18 14.32
C LEU A 19 -5.64 -0.84 13.63
N PHE A 20 -5.62 -0.85 12.30
CA PHE A 20 -5.87 0.33 11.48
C PHE A 20 -6.95 0.03 10.45
N VAL A 21 -7.90 0.95 10.31
CA VAL A 21 -9.00 0.86 9.34
C VAL A 21 -8.92 2.10 8.44
N PRO A 22 -8.41 1.98 7.20
CA PRO A 22 -8.40 3.11 6.29
C PRO A 22 -9.83 3.56 5.98
N PRO A 23 -10.08 4.87 5.81
CA PRO A 23 -11.34 5.35 5.27
C PRO A 23 -11.64 4.70 3.91
N GLY A 24 -12.92 4.52 3.62
CA GLY A 24 -13.35 3.92 2.36
C GLY A 24 -12.88 4.73 1.15
N ARG A 25 -12.40 4.04 0.10
CA ARG A 25 -11.93 4.61 -1.18
C ARG A 25 -10.75 5.56 -1.05
N TRP A 26 -9.82 5.25 -0.15
CA TRP A 26 -8.53 5.95 -0.04
C TRP A 26 -7.40 5.06 -0.51
N TRP A 27 -6.47 5.67 -1.23
CA TRP A 27 -5.21 5.04 -1.58
C TRP A 27 -4.34 4.86 -0.33
N HIS A 28 -3.69 3.70 -0.23
CA HIS A 28 -2.80 3.39 0.87
C HIS A 28 -1.78 2.34 0.46
N GLN A 29 -0.59 2.42 1.03
CA GLN A 29 0.51 1.49 0.83
C GLN A 29 1.06 1.08 2.20
N HIS A 30 1.55 -0.14 2.31
CA HIS A 30 2.11 -0.69 3.55
C HIS A 30 3.63 -0.78 3.43
N PHE A 31 4.36 -0.19 4.37
CA PHE A 31 5.82 -0.24 4.41
C PHE A 31 6.29 -0.84 5.72
N ASN A 32 7.31 -1.69 5.63
CA ASN A 32 8.11 -2.13 6.76
C ASN A 32 9.53 -1.59 6.61
N THR A 33 9.91 -0.69 7.50
CA THR A 33 11.25 -0.09 7.55
C THR A 33 12.13 -0.71 8.64
N GLY A 34 11.62 -1.69 9.40
CA GLY A 34 12.34 -2.39 10.44
C GLY A 34 13.14 -3.59 9.91
N SER A 35 14.12 -4.03 10.69
CA SER A 35 14.93 -5.22 10.38
C SER A 35 14.17 -6.53 10.58
N ASP A 36 13.10 -6.51 11.37
CA ASP A 36 12.28 -7.69 11.65
C ASP A 36 11.17 -7.85 10.60
N PRO A 37 10.89 -9.09 10.15
CA PRO A 37 9.77 -9.34 9.25
C PRO A 37 8.44 -8.95 9.91
N ALA A 38 7.65 -8.16 9.21
CA ALA A 38 6.29 -7.84 9.64
C ALA A 38 5.27 -8.74 8.96
N ARG A 39 4.24 -9.14 9.71
CA ARG A 39 3.06 -9.85 9.19
C ARG A 39 1.82 -9.07 9.58
N TYR A 40 0.92 -8.87 8.63
CA TYR A 40 -0.37 -8.24 8.86
C TYR A 40 -1.49 -9.14 8.36
N LEU A 41 -2.66 -8.99 8.97
CA LEU A 41 -3.88 -9.68 8.56
C LEU A 41 -4.84 -8.65 7.98
N ALA A 42 -5.11 -8.75 6.69
CA ALA A 42 -6.14 -7.94 6.04
C ALA A 42 -7.50 -8.61 6.24
N ILE A 43 -8.37 -7.98 7.02
CA ILE A 43 -9.76 -8.41 7.18
C ILE A 43 -10.61 -7.64 6.18
N ARG A 44 -11.28 -8.35 5.29
CA ARG A 44 -12.17 -7.76 4.28
C ARG A 44 -13.61 -8.10 4.59
N TRP A 45 -14.52 -7.24 4.14
CA TRP A 45 -15.95 -7.50 4.23
C TRP A 45 -16.39 -8.40 3.05
N GLY A 46 -16.65 -9.67 3.35
CA GLY A 46 -16.94 -10.69 2.33
C GLY A 46 -15.68 -11.41 1.83
N GLY A 47 -15.84 -12.32 0.87
CA GLY A 47 -14.71 -13.02 0.26
C GLY A 47 -15.00 -13.51 -1.16
N ASN A 48 -13.94 -13.76 -1.92
CA ASN A 48 -14.06 -14.14 -3.34
C ASN A 48 -14.75 -15.49 -3.56
N LYS A 49 -14.63 -16.40 -2.58
CA LYS A 49 -15.31 -17.70 -2.61
C LYS A 49 -16.80 -17.60 -2.29
N TRP A 50 -17.15 -16.75 -1.33
CA TRP A 50 -18.52 -16.55 -0.85
C TRP A 50 -18.85 -15.07 -0.95
N LYS A 51 -19.20 -14.64 -2.17
CA LYS A 51 -19.47 -13.23 -2.48
C LYS A 51 -20.66 -12.77 -1.64
N LEU A 52 -20.45 -11.73 -0.85
CA LEU A 52 -21.52 -11.13 -0.04
C LEU A 52 -22.48 -10.29 -0.90
N ALA A 53 -21.95 -9.65 -1.95
CA ALA A 53 -22.70 -8.95 -2.99
C ALA A 53 -21.86 -8.87 -4.27
N GLU A 54 -22.51 -8.71 -5.43
CA GLU A 54 -21.84 -8.64 -6.74
C GLU A 54 -20.89 -7.44 -6.85
N TYR A 55 -21.26 -6.30 -6.25
CA TYR A 55 -20.40 -5.11 -6.16
C TYR A 55 -19.27 -5.23 -5.11
N LEU A 56 -19.15 -6.36 -4.42
CA LEU A 56 -18.01 -6.68 -3.53
C LEU A 56 -17.04 -7.69 -4.18
N ASP A 57 -17.26 -8.06 -5.45
CA ASP A 57 -16.23 -8.68 -6.27
C ASP A 57 -15.00 -7.78 -6.32
N ASN A 58 -13.80 -8.33 -6.53
CA ASN A 58 -12.43 -7.79 -6.32
C ASN A 58 -12.18 -6.30 -6.64
N GLN A 59 -13.11 -5.55 -7.23
CA GLN A 59 -13.07 -4.11 -7.46
C GLN A 59 -11.80 -3.73 -8.23
N GLY A 60 -11.24 -4.63 -9.06
CA GLY A 60 -9.97 -4.39 -9.73
C GLY A 60 -8.78 -4.14 -8.80
N VAL A 61 -8.80 -4.55 -7.53
CA VAL A 61 -7.68 -4.34 -6.59
C VAL A 61 -6.40 -5.09 -6.97
N ASP A 62 -6.50 -6.01 -7.93
CA ASP A 62 -5.42 -6.79 -8.54
C ASP A 62 -5.12 -6.34 -9.99
N LYS A 63 -5.66 -5.19 -10.40
CA LYS A 63 -5.51 -4.63 -11.75
C LYS A 63 -4.97 -3.21 -11.68
N ASP A 64 -4.03 -2.89 -12.56
CA ASP A 64 -3.44 -1.56 -12.67
C ASP A 64 -4.51 -0.48 -12.91
N VAL A 65 -4.38 0.66 -12.24
CA VAL A 65 -5.14 1.89 -12.50
C VAL A 65 -5.14 2.33 -13.96
N THR A 66 -4.03 2.16 -14.69
CA THR A 66 -3.92 2.53 -16.11
C THR A 66 -4.82 1.68 -17.00
N GLU A 67 -5.19 0.49 -16.54
CA GLU A 67 -6.11 -0.42 -17.19
C GLU A 67 -7.54 -0.35 -16.59
N GLY A 68 -7.82 0.63 -15.73
CA GLY A 68 -9.11 0.81 -15.07
C GLY A 68 -9.31 -0.05 -13.82
N GLY A 69 -8.23 -0.54 -13.21
CA GLY A 69 -8.24 -1.18 -11.90
C GLY A 69 -7.99 -0.21 -10.74
N ASN A 70 -7.64 -0.77 -9.58
CA ASN A 70 -7.45 -0.09 -8.30
C ASN A 70 -6.11 -0.45 -7.65
N GLN A 71 -5.11 -0.82 -8.45
CA GLN A 71 -3.73 -1.08 -8.02
C GLN A 71 -2.79 -0.06 -8.65
N ILE A 72 -1.92 0.53 -7.85
CA ILE A 72 -0.81 1.34 -8.34
C ILE A 72 0.41 0.41 -8.41
N GLU A 73 0.97 0.24 -9.61
CA GLU A 73 2.17 -0.56 -9.81
C GLU A 73 3.40 0.08 -9.16
N TYR A 74 4.43 -0.71 -8.88
CA TYR A 74 5.61 -0.21 -8.16
C TYR A 74 6.31 0.92 -8.91
N GLU A 75 6.40 0.83 -10.23
CA GLU A 75 7.04 1.82 -11.09
C GLU A 75 6.31 3.18 -11.06
N ASP A 76 5.01 3.17 -10.76
CA ASP A 76 4.14 4.35 -10.71
C ASP A 76 3.88 4.82 -9.26
N GLN A 77 4.64 4.30 -8.30
CA GLN A 77 4.66 4.81 -6.94
C GLN A 77 5.07 6.30 -6.92
N ASP A 78 4.43 7.09 -6.06
CA ASP A 78 4.84 8.47 -5.80
C ASP A 78 6.34 8.54 -5.40
N PRO A 79 7.19 9.30 -6.12
CA PRO A 79 8.62 9.38 -5.85
C PRO A 79 8.97 9.90 -4.45
N GLN A 80 8.13 10.76 -3.86
CA GLN A 80 8.32 11.26 -2.52
C GLN A 80 8.08 10.15 -1.48
N ILE A 81 7.08 9.30 -1.69
CA ILE A 81 6.82 8.14 -0.82
C ILE A 81 7.99 7.15 -0.93
N HIS A 82 8.46 6.87 -2.15
CA HIS A 82 9.58 5.97 -2.37
C HIS A 82 10.85 6.47 -1.68
N ARG A 83 11.21 7.74 -1.88
CA ARG A 83 12.36 8.37 -1.22
C ARG A 83 12.28 8.28 0.30
N THR A 84 11.11 8.59 0.85
CA THR A 84 10.86 8.51 2.30
C THR A 84 11.08 7.09 2.83
N TYR A 85 10.64 6.07 2.10
CA TYR A 85 10.86 4.67 2.45
C TYR A 85 12.36 4.31 2.45
N LEU A 86 13.10 4.69 1.40
CA LEU A 86 14.54 4.45 1.29
C LEU A 86 15.32 5.10 2.44
N GLU A 87 15.03 6.37 2.74
CA GLU A 87 15.67 7.13 3.81
C GLU A 87 15.47 6.47 5.19
N ARG A 88 14.24 5.99 5.48
CA ARG A 88 13.93 5.31 6.75
C ARG A 88 14.58 3.94 6.85
N CYS A 89 14.60 3.18 5.76
CA CYS A 89 15.33 1.91 5.72
C CYS A 89 16.82 2.14 5.97
N ALA A 90 17.43 3.16 5.35
CA ALA A 90 18.82 3.51 5.57
C ALA A 90 19.10 3.90 7.04
N GLN A 91 18.24 4.70 7.66
CA GLN A 91 18.34 5.06 9.09
C GLN A 91 18.30 3.84 10.01
N ASN A 92 17.54 2.81 9.64
CA ASN A 92 17.42 1.56 10.39
C ASN A 92 18.45 0.48 9.98
N GLY A 93 19.36 0.79 9.04
CA GLY A 93 20.33 -0.18 8.52
C GLY A 93 19.71 -1.33 7.71
N VAL A 94 18.50 -1.14 7.19
CA VAL A 94 17.76 -2.13 6.41
C VAL A 94 18.11 -2.01 4.93
N LYS A 95 18.58 -3.11 4.35
CA LYS A 95 18.82 -3.19 2.91
C LYS A 95 17.50 -3.31 2.15
N VAL A 96 17.18 -2.31 1.34
CA VAL A 96 16.06 -2.36 0.38
C VAL A 96 16.45 -3.24 -0.81
N ARG A 97 15.50 -4.04 -1.30
CA ARG A 97 15.68 -4.96 -2.45
C ARG A 97 14.56 -4.70 -3.47
N MET A 98 14.58 -3.52 -4.05
CA MET A 98 13.61 -3.05 -5.04
C MET A 98 14.30 -2.74 -6.38
N ASP A 99 15.50 -3.27 -6.60
CA ASP A 99 16.32 -2.96 -7.78
C ASP A 99 15.61 -3.32 -9.12
N GLU A 100 14.69 -4.29 -9.07
CA GLU A 100 13.88 -4.74 -10.22
C GLU A 100 12.67 -3.85 -10.50
N PHE A 101 12.32 -2.93 -9.58
CA PHE A 101 11.11 -2.10 -9.63
C PHE A 101 11.49 -0.61 -9.62
N PRO A 102 11.99 -0.06 -10.74
CA PRO A 102 12.43 1.32 -10.80
C PRO A 102 11.23 2.28 -10.74
N VAL A 103 11.11 3.02 -9.65
CA VAL A 103 10.11 4.08 -9.52
C VAL A 103 10.42 5.20 -10.52
N ARG A 104 9.44 5.53 -11.36
CA ARG A 104 9.54 6.60 -12.36
C ARG A 104 9.58 7.95 -11.64
N VAL A 105 10.52 8.82 -12.02
CA VAL A 105 10.75 10.15 -11.40
C VAL A 105 10.34 11.25 -12.35
#